data_AF-A0A9Q0T3J1-F1
#
_entry.id   AF-A0A9Q0T3J1-F1
#
_cell.length_a   1.000
_cell.length_b   1.000
_cell.length_c   1.000
_cell.angle_alpha   90.00
_cell.angle_beta   90.00
_cell.angle_gamma   90.00
#
_symmetry.space_group_name_H-M   'P 1'
#
loop_
_entity.id
_entity.type
_entity.pdbx_description
1 polymer ?
#
loop_
_entity_poly.entity_id
_entity_poly.type
_entity_poly.pdbx_seq_one_letter_code
_entity_poly.pdbx_strand_id
1 'polypeptide(L)'
;MSRVAGERDQLITLLLPLAEHVLDIILVHFREGSMSSDNSGATKAVTFGTHTDPRQDLSLMCGMLVPTLERLELLSEDKVGHNLKVFRRLVTSLKELAIQNLAL
;
A
#
# COMPACT_ATOMS: atom_id res chain seq x y z
N MET A 1 -20.95 -28.96 8.94
CA MET A 1 -20.24 -27.69 8.64
C MET A 1 -21.12 -26.55 9.12
N SER A 2 -20.61 -25.62 9.95
CA SER A 2 -21.42 -24.48 10.40
C SER A 2 -21.55 -23.46 9.26
N ARG A 3 -22.76 -22.96 9.01
CA ARG A 3 -23.03 -22.01 7.91
C ARG A 3 -22.20 -20.72 8.06
N VAL A 4 -22.05 -20.28 9.30
CA VAL A 4 -21.27 -19.09 9.69
C VAL A 4 -19.77 -19.25 9.40
N ALA A 5 -19.21 -20.45 9.65
CA ALA A 5 -17.81 -20.71 9.32
C ALA A 5 -17.57 -20.72 7.80
N GLY A 6 -18.52 -21.26 7.03
CA GLY A 6 -18.47 -21.26 5.56
C GLY A 6 -18.62 -19.88 4.94
N GLU A 7 -19.53 -19.04 5.47
CA GLU A 7 -19.71 -17.65 5.02
C GLU A 7 -18.45 -16.81 5.31
N ARG A 8 -17.79 -17.01 6.46
CA ARG A 8 -16.53 -16.33 6.80
C ARG A 8 -15.38 -16.72 5.86
N ASP A 9 -15.24 -18.02 5.57
CA ASP A 9 -14.20 -18.54 4.68
C ASP A 9 -14.36 -18.04 3.24
N GLN A 10 -15.60 -18.01 2.74
CA GLN A 10 -15.94 -17.42 1.44
C GLN A 10 -15.60 -15.93 1.39
N LEU A 11 -15.90 -15.19 2.46
CA LEU A 11 -15.56 -13.76 2.53
C LEU A 11 -14.05 -13.54 2.47
N ILE A 12 -13.26 -14.32 3.21
CA ILE A 12 -11.80 -14.21 3.19
C ILE A 12 -11.23 -14.58 1.82
N THR A 13 -11.80 -15.61 1.18
CA THR A 13 -11.44 -16.04 -0.18
C THR A 13 -11.63 -14.94 -1.21
N LEU A 14 -12.59 -14.02 -1.01
CA LEU A 14 -12.81 -12.87 -1.88
C LEU A 14 -12.00 -11.64 -1.47
N LEU A 15 -11.93 -11.37 -0.17
CA LEU A 15 -11.30 -10.16 0.37
C LEU A 15 -9.78 -10.19 0.23
N LEU A 16 -9.15 -11.35 0.44
CA LEU A 16 -7.70 -11.47 0.38
C LEU A 16 -7.16 -11.16 -1.04
N PRO A 17 -7.65 -11.79 -2.13
CA PRO A 17 -7.21 -11.45 -3.48
C PRO A 17 -7.50 -10.00 -3.86
N LEU A 18 -8.64 -9.46 -3.43
CA LEU A 18 -8.98 -8.05 -3.67
C LEU A 18 -7.97 -7.13 -2.98
N ALA A 19 -7.63 -7.41 -1.73
CA ALA A 19 -6.63 -6.64 -0.98
C ALA A 19 -5.24 -6.75 -1.63
N GLU A 20 -4.85 -7.93 -2.09
CA GLU A 20 -3.61 -8.14 -2.85
C GLU A 20 -3.59 -7.29 -4.14
N HIS A 21 -4.67 -7.30 -4.92
CA HIS A 21 -4.76 -6.47 -6.12
C HIS A 21 -4.69 -4.96 -5.83
N VAL A 22 -5.36 -4.51 -4.77
CA VAL A 22 -5.30 -3.09 -4.35
C VAL A 22 -3.88 -2.72 -3.92
N LEU A 23 -3.21 -3.57 -3.14
CA LEU A 23 -1.82 -3.34 -2.73
C LEU A 23 -0.86 -3.32 -3.93
N ASP A 24 -1.06 -4.20 -4.91
CA ASP A 24 -0.25 -4.25 -6.13
C ASP A 24 -0.41 -2.98 -6.97
N ILE A 25 -1.65 -2.49 -7.16
CA ILE A 25 -1.92 -1.22 -7.84
C ILE A 25 -1.22 -0.06 -7.13
N ILE A 26 -1.36 0.04 -5.81
CA ILE A 26 -0.69 1.09 -5.02
C ILE A 26 0.82 1.00 -5.20
N LEU A 27 1.39 -0.20 -5.13
CA LEU A 27 2.82 -0.45 -5.26
C LEU A 27 3.37 -0.11 -6.65
N VAL A 28 2.62 -0.36 -7.72
CA VAL A 28 2.96 0.10 -9.08
C VAL A 28 3.03 1.62 -9.14
N HIS A 29 2.01 2.32 -8.65
CA HIS A 29 2.00 3.79 -8.65
C HIS A 29 3.11 4.38 -7.78
N PHE A 30 3.44 3.75 -6.66
CA PHE A 30 4.54 4.15 -5.78
C PHE A 30 5.90 4.07 -6.48
N ARG A 31 6.13 3.03 -7.30
CA ARG A 31 7.36 2.88 -8.10
C ARG A 31 7.46 3.89 -9.24
N GLU A 32 6.36 4.15 -9.93
CA GLU A 32 6.31 5.15 -11.01
C GLU A 32 6.59 6.56 -10.46
N GLY A 33 5.99 6.89 -9.31
CA GLY A 33 6.24 8.14 -8.61
C GLY A 33 7.70 8.33 -8.23
N SER A 34 8.34 7.30 -7.64
CA SER A 34 9.77 7.36 -7.28
C SER A 34 10.69 7.52 -8.50
N MET A 35 10.39 6.85 -9.62
CA MET A 35 11.19 6.99 -10.85
C MET A 35 11.05 8.37 -11.50
N SER A 36 9.89 9.01 -11.39
CA SER A 36 9.68 10.37 -11.95
C SER A 36 10.46 11.44 -11.17
N SER A 37 10.72 11.22 -9.89
CA SER A 37 11.44 12.16 -9.02
C SER A 37 12.92 12.26 -9.38
N ASP A 38 13.53 11.20 -9.92
CA ASP A 38 14.95 11.19 -10.30
C ASP A 38 15.23 11.93 -11.63
N ASN A 39 14.20 12.28 -12.43
CA ASN A 39 14.40 12.85 -13.77
C ASN A 39 13.76 14.24 -14.00
N SER A 40 13.20 14.89 -12.98
CA SER A 40 12.50 16.17 -13.17
C SER A 40 13.39 17.40 -12.90
N GLY A 41 14.41 17.56 -13.72
CA GLY A 41 14.75 18.90 -14.20
C GLY A 41 13.67 19.33 -15.19
N ALA A 42 12.75 20.19 -14.76
CA ALA A 42 11.73 20.86 -15.56
C ALA A 42 10.52 20.03 -16.04
N THR A 43 9.38 20.20 -15.37
CA THR A 43 8.16 20.72 -16.01
C THR A 43 7.27 21.40 -14.97
N LYS A 44 7.17 22.73 -15.06
CA LYS A 44 6.20 23.55 -14.33
C LYS A 44 4.79 23.20 -14.82
N ALA A 45 3.97 22.56 -14.00
CA ALA A 45 2.53 22.51 -14.19
C ALA A 45 1.89 23.59 -13.30
N VAL A 46 1.39 24.64 -13.95
CA VAL A 46 0.63 25.74 -13.36
C VAL A 46 -0.78 25.27 -13.04
N THR A 47 -1.18 25.24 -11.76
CA THR A 47 -2.59 25.45 -11.38
C THR A 47 -2.73 25.95 -9.94
N PHE A 48 -3.58 26.97 -9.79
CA PHE A 48 -3.89 27.74 -8.59
C PHE A 48 -4.66 26.94 -7.52
N GLY A 49 -4.28 27.12 -6.25
CA GLY A 49 -5.10 26.79 -5.07
C GLY A 49 -4.36 25.93 -4.06
N THR A 50 -4.02 26.53 -2.91
CA THR A 50 -3.29 25.93 -1.74
C THR A 50 -1.98 25.24 -2.09
N HIS A 51 -0.87 25.98 -1.98
CA HIS A 51 0.50 25.49 -2.15
C HIS A 51 0.87 24.49 -1.04
N THR A 52 0.54 23.21 -1.19
CA THR A 52 1.31 22.12 -0.58
C THR A 52 2.25 21.58 -1.64
N ASP A 53 3.53 21.45 -1.27
CA ASP A 53 4.51 20.78 -2.13
C ASP A 53 4.04 19.33 -2.30
N PRO A 54 3.83 18.82 -3.53
CA PRO A 54 3.38 17.45 -3.76
C PRO A 54 4.28 16.41 -3.06
N ARG A 55 5.56 16.73 -2.84
CA ARG A 55 6.48 15.89 -2.06
C ARG A 55 6.14 15.86 -0.57
N GLN A 56 5.70 17.00 -0.03
CA GLN A 56 5.27 17.12 1.35
C GLN A 56 3.95 16.37 1.59
N ASP A 57 3.02 16.43 0.64
CA ASP A 57 1.77 15.64 0.69
C ASP A 57 2.04 14.13 0.60
N LEU A 58 2.99 13.70 -0.25
CA LEU A 58 3.41 12.30 -0.32
C LEU A 58 4.06 11.83 0.99
N SER A 59 4.93 12.64 1.59
CA SER A 59 5.57 12.34 2.87
C SER A 59 4.52 12.20 3.99
N LEU A 60 3.56 13.12 4.08
CA LEU A 60 2.45 13.04 5.04
C LEU A 60 1.62 11.77 4.82
N MET A 61 1.30 11.44 3.57
CA MET A 61 0.56 10.22 3.24
C MET A 61 1.36 8.96 3.61
N CYS A 62 2.66 8.91 3.32
CA CYS A 62 3.54 7.80 3.71
C CYS A 62 3.60 7.65 5.24
N GLY A 63 3.63 8.76 5.98
CA GLY A 63 3.61 8.77 7.44
C GLY A 63 2.35 8.14 8.04
N MET A 64 1.20 8.29 7.36
CA MET A 64 -0.06 7.61 7.75
C MET A 64 -0.14 6.16 7.24
N LEU A 65 0.48 5.88 6.10
CA LEU A 65 0.43 4.57 5.44
C LEU A 65 1.29 3.54 6.18
N VAL A 66 2.50 3.90 6.62
CA VAL A 66 3.45 2.97 7.27
C VAL A 66 2.84 2.26 8.48
N PRO A 67 2.22 2.94 9.47
CA PRO A 67 1.57 2.28 10.60
C PRO A 67 0.45 1.31 10.18
N THR A 68 -0.25 1.62 9.08
CA THR A 68 -1.29 0.74 8.54
C THR A 68 -0.67 -0.53 7.97
N LEU A 69 0.42 -0.41 7.21
CA LEU A 69 1.15 -1.56 6.66
C LEU A 69 1.75 -2.44 7.75
N GLU A 70 2.33 -1.83 8.81
CA GLU A 70 2.82 -2.57 9.98
C GLU A 70 1.71 -3.41 10.64
N ARG A 71 0.51 -2.83 10.79
CA ARG A 71 -0.64 -3.58 11.31
C ARG A 71 -1.07 -4.73 10.39
N LEU A 72 -0.96 -4.55 9.08
CA LEU A 72 -1.28 -5.61 8.11
C LEU A 72 -0.24 -6.75 8.12
N GLU A 73 1.03 -6.47 8.41
CA GLU A 73 2.06 -7.52 8.55
C GLU A 73 1.81 -8.46 9.74
N LEU A 74 1.09 -7.99 10.77
CA LEU A 74 0.71 -8.80 11.93
C LEU A 74 -0.38 -9.84 11.62
N LEU A 75 -1.00 -9.79 10.44
CA LEU A 75 -1.94 -10.82 10.01
C LEU A 75 -1.23 -12.16 9.87
N SER A 76 -1.82 -13.20 10.44
CA SER A 76 -1.22 -14.52 10.55
C SER A 76 -2.07 -15.59 9.88
N GLU A 77 -1.41 -16.51 9.17
CA GLU A 77 -2.09 -17.55 8.39
C GLU A 77 -2.95 -18.47 9.28
N ASP A 78 -2.57 -18.67 10.54
CA ASP A 78 -3.33 -19.46 11.53
C ASP A 78 -4.69 -18.83 11.86
N LYS A 79 -4.78 -17.49 11.85
CA LYS A 79 -6.03 -16.77 12.14
C LYS A 79 -6.88 -16.57 10.90
N VAL A 80 -6.21 -16.29 9.77
CA VAL A 80 -6.87 -16.02 8.50
C VAL A 80 -7.34 -17.33 7.84
N GLY A 81 -6.60 -18.43 8.01
CA GLY A 81 -6.89 -19.72 7.38
C GLY A 81 -6.45 -19.82 5.91
N HIS A 82 -5.78 -18.79 5.38
CA HIS A 82 -5.30 -18.72 4.01
C HIS A 82 -3.81 -18.40 3.95
N ASN A 83 -3.16 -18.77 2.84
CA ASN A 83 -1.79 -18.39 2.57
C ASN A 83 -1.67 -16.87 2.40
N LEU A 84 -0.74 -16.24 3.10
CA LEU A 84 -0.51 -14.79 3.09
C LEU A 84 0.83 -14.41 2.45
N LYS A 85 1.51 -15.31 1.75
CA LYS A 85 2.86 -15.03 1.21
C LYS A 85 2.87 -13.87 0.23
N VAL A 86 1.91 -13.85 -0.70
CA VAL A 86 1.78 -12.78 -1.71
C VAL A 86 1.40 -11.47 -1.02
N PHE A 87 0.33 -11.48 -0.23
CA PHE A 87 -0.07 -10.35 0.61
C PHE A 87 1.08 -9.75 1.42
N ARG A 88 1.82 -10.58 2.19
CA ARG A 88 2.95 -10.12 3.01
C ARG A 88 4.05 -9.50 2.16
N ARG A 89 4.39 -10.11 1.02
CA ARG A 89 5.39 -9.55 0.11
C ARG A 89 4.98 -8.16 -0.38
N LEU A 90 3.72 -7.99 -0.78
CA LEU A 90 3.19 -6.70 -1.24
C LEU A 90 3.23 -5.65 -0.13
N VAL A 91 2.75 -6.00 1.07
CA VAL A 91 2.78 -5.10 2.24
C VAL A 91 4.20 -4.68 2.58
N THR A 92 5.14 -5.62 2.68
CA THR A 92 6.53 -5.32 3.02
C THR A 92 7.20 -4.46 1.95
N SER A 93 7.05 -4.80 0.66
CA SER A 93 7.63 -3.99 -0.43
C SER A 93 7.05 -2.57 -0.48
N LEU A 94 5.74 -2.42 -0.26
CA LEU A 94 5.12 -1.09 -0.22
C LEU A 94 5.59 -0.29 1.00
N LYS A 95 5.76 -0.95 2.16
CA LYS A 95 6.25 -0.31 3.38
C LYS A 95 7.68 0.19 3.22
N GLU A 96 8.56 -0.63 2.64
CA GLU A 96 9.94 -0.23 2.33
C GLU A 96 9.98 1.01 1.45
N LEU A 97 9.16 1.06 0.39
CA LEU A 97 9.12 2.20 -0.52
C LEU A 97 8.53 3.46 0.15
N ALA A 98 7.50 3.30 0.99
CA ALA A 98 6.95 4.40 1.79
C ALA A 98 7.99 4.97 2.77
N ILE A 99 8.80 4.12 3.42
CA ILE A 99 9.88 4.55 4.31
C ILE A 99 10.98 5.29 3.53
N GLN A 100 11.33 4.81 2.33
CA GLN A 100 12.28 5.49 1.46
C GLN A 100 11.79 6.90 1.08
N ASN A 101 10.51 7.04 0.72
CA ASN A 101 9.90 8.34 0.42
C ASN A 101 9.81 9.27 1.63
N LEU A 102 9.75 8.74 2.86
CA LEU A 102 9.82 9.55 4.09
C LEU A 102 11.22 10.08 4.37
N ALA A 103 12.26 9.35 3.95
CA ALA A 103 13.66 9.71 4.17
C ALA A 103 14.23 10.66 3.11
N LEU A 104 13.48 10.90 2.01
CA LEU A 104 13.83 11.78 0.90
C LEU A 104 13.35 13.21 1.11
#